data_AF-F3Z5C4-F1
#
_entry.id   AF-F3Z5C4-F1
#
_cell.length_a   1.000
_cell.length_b   1.000
_cell.length_c   1.000
_cell.angle_alpha   90.00
_cell.angle_beta   90.00
_cell.angle_gamma   90.00
#
_symmetry.space_group_name_H-M   'P 1'
#
loop_
_entity.id
_entity.type
_entity.pdbx_description
1 polymer ?
#
loop_
_entity_poly.entity_id
_entity_poly.type
_entity_poly.pdbx_seq_one_letter_code
_entity_poly.pdbx_strand_id
1 'polypeptide(L)'
;MVAGEGGDVVSGGCQDRRHTVARGAGPRDVRARGGARMTRTGRGGADRSGDQAPAGAAAPGGGGTAPGGGGTPGSGGVPGSGAAPGEGGGAGTGWGAGTDWDAVAPGFDTEADHGLRDPAVRDAWAGRLTAWLPAAPADVLDLGCGTGSLALLAARAGHRVTASDRSAAMLAEARAKLAGTGTRLVRADAAHPPFAPRSFDVVLVRHLLWLFADPAAVLRRWCALLRPGGRLVLVEGRWKEAGLPLAEVTALLAPLTERLHTEPLSGDADLWGGPVGDERYAVVASPAPPRRHSEIVDVHLFLRRGDEVLLARRANTGYADGLWHAPSGHVEEGEDVRTAVLREAYEETGLRLTPEDVRVALVMQHAAPSGGSRIGWFFEAVHPAGGEPRNAEPHKCDALEWFPLDALPDGLVAYCAAGLDAYRAGDRFVLHRHAPDDPVARVAGVPGRAVVLRESGDR
;
A
#
# COMPACT_ATOMS: atom_id res chain seq x y z
N MET A 1 34.41 -53.61 43.05
CA MET A 1 33.56 -53.58 44.26
C MET A 1 32.37 -52.69 43.91
N VAL A 2 31.31 -53.25 43.30
CA VAL A 2 30.05 -53.72 43.93
C VAL A 2 29.35 -52.55 44.65
N ALA A 3 28.40 -51.88 43.98
CA ALA A 3 26.92 -52.04 44.06
C ALA A 3 26.32 -51.45 45.36
N GLY A 4 25.18 -50.76 45.39
CA GLY A 4 24.16 -50.44 44.37
C GLY A 4 23.00 -49.65 45.01
N GLU A 5 22.01 -49.34 44.17
CA GLU A 5 20.56 -49.13 44.43
C GLU A 5 20.13 -47.98 45.38
N GLY A 6 19.06 -47.22 45.12
CA GLY A 6 17.94 -47.35 44.20
C GLY A 6 17.15 -46.03 44.13
N GLY A 7 16.36 -45.87 43.07
CA GLY A 7 15.54 -44.69 42.82
C GLY A 7 14.17 -44.72 43.53
N ASP A 8 13.41 -43.64 43.36
CA ASP A 8 12.02 -43.75 42.92
C ASP A 8 11.50 -42.45 42.33
N VAL A 9 10.77 -42.62 41.23
CA VAL A 9 10.02 -41.62 40.46
C VAL A 9 8.58 -41.68 40.95
N VAL A 10 7.94 -40.53 41.21
CA VAL A 10 6.48 -40.44 41.28
C VAL A 10 5.98 -39.34 40.35
N SER A 11 5.11 -39.78 39.46
CA SER A 11 4.36 -39.06 38.45
C SER A 11 2.96 -38.70 38.95
N GLY A 12 2.34 -37.69 38.31
CA GLY A 12 0.92 -37.31 38.48
C GLY A 12 0.79 -35.81 38.75
N GLY A 13 -0.08 -35.04 38.11
CA GLY A 13 -1.16 -35.30 37.17
C GLY A 13 -1.93 -33.98 37.01
N CYS A 14 -2.28 -33.65 35.77
CA CYS A 14 -3.11 -32.53 35.39
C CYS A 14 -4.57 -32.74 35.87
N GLN A 15 -5.15 -31.79 36.61
CA GLN A 15 -6.61 -31.64 36.77
C GLN A 15 -7.05 -30.18 36.90
N ASP A 16 -7.58 -29.67 35.80
CA ASP A 16 -8.82 -28.92 35.59
C ASP A 16 -9.51 -28.31 36.84
N ARG A 17 -9.61 -26.97 36.89
CA ARG A 17 -10.68 -26.27 37.62
C ARG A 17 -11.28 -25.15 36.77
N ARG A 18 -12.49 -25.43 36.27
CA ARG A 18 -13.43 -24.45 35.75
C ARG A 18 -14.05 -23.69 36.91
N HIS A 19 -14.15 -22.37 36.81
CA HIS A 19 -15.17 -21.61 37.53
C HIS A 19 -15.96 -20.70 36.58
N THR A 20 -17.25 -21.00 36.60
CA THR A 20 -18.47 -20.39 36.08
C THR A 20 -18.59 -18.87 36.11
N VAL A 21 -19.28 -18.40 35.05
CA VAL A 21 -19.90 -17.09 34.79
C VAL A 21 -20.92 -16.69 35.86
N ALA A 22 -20.99 -15.39 36.19
CA ALA A 22 -22.17 -14.76 36.77
C ALA A 22 -22.53 -13.46 36.04
N ARG A 23 -23.84 -13.32 35.76
CA ARG A 23 -24.54 -12.21 35.09
C ARG A 23 -24.90 -11.09 36.10
N GLY A 24 -25.06 -9.86 35.60
CA GLY A 24 -25.82 -8.77 36.24
C GLY A 24 -25.60 -7.45 35.49
N ALA A 25 -26.43 -7.11 34.50
CA ALA A 25 -27.63 -6.26 34.61
C ALA A 25 -27.32 -4.76 34.87
N GLY A 26 -27.57 -3.92 33.86
CA GLY A 26 -27.66 -2.44 33.98
C GLY A 26 -28.87 -2.01 34.82
N PRO A 27 -29.19 -0.70 34.96
CA PRO A 27 -29.58 0.16 33.81
C PRO A 27 -29.23 1.66 33.93
N ARG A 28 -29.37 2.43 32.83
CA ARG A 28 -30.37 3.54 32.68
C ARG A 28 -30.02 4.51 31.55
N ASP A 29 -30.99 4.65 30.66
CA ASP A 29 -31.19 5.73 29.70
C ASP A 29 -31.31 7.10 30.39
N VAL A 30 -30.69 8.13 29.81
CA VAL A 30 -31.15 9.52 29.90
C VAL A 30 -31.23 10.08 28.48
N ARG A 31 -32.46 10.39 28.06
CA ARG A 31 -32.77 11.18 26.86
C ARG A 31 -32.47 12.66 27.13
N ALA A 32 -31.92 13.36 26.14
CA ALA A 32 -32.16 14.79 25.97
C ALA A 32 -32.26 15.12 24.47
N ARG A 33 -33.26 15.93 24.15
CA ARG A 33 -33.68 16.41 22.83
C ARG A 33 -33.01 17.75 22.50
N GLY A 34 -33.00 18.10 21.22
CA GLY A 34 -32.80 19.45 20.68
C GLY A 34 -31.52 19.51 19.83
N GLY A 35 -31.53 19.82 18.53
CA GLY A 35 -32.43 20.64 17.75
C GLY A 35 -31.69 21.93 17.38
N ALA A 36 -31.10 22.00 16.18
CA ALA A 36 -30.89 23.26 15.46
C ALA A 36 -30.39 22.97 14.04
N ARG A 37 -31.27 23.27 13.09
CA ARG A 37 -30.98 23.47 11.67
C ARG A 37 -30.42 24.88 11.56
N MET A 38 -29.23 25.07 10.99
CA MET A 38 -28.77 26.40 10.59
C MET A 38 -28.29 26.36 9.14
N THR A 39 -28.90 27.24 8.37
CA THR A 39 -28.73 27.49 6.96
C THR A 39 -27.55 28.42 6.69
N ARG A 40 -27.06 28.33 5.44
CA ARG A 40 -26.80 29.42 4.47
C ARG A 40 -25.32 29.75 4.14
N THR A 41 -25.14 29.90 2.82
CA THR A 41 -24.20 30.77 2.07
C THR A 41 -22.69 30.52 2.22
N GLY A 42 -21.85 30.45 1.19
CA GLY A 42 -21.98 30.79 -0.22
C GLY A 42 -20.74 31.59 -0.67
N ARG A 43 -20.09 31.14 -1.77
CA ARG A 43 -19.01 31.81 -2.55
C ARG A 43 -17.66 31.97 -1.81
N GLY A 44 -16.48 31.83 -2.41
CA GLY A 44 -16.05 31.75 -3.81
C GLY A 44 -14.67 32.42 -3.89
N GLY A 45 -13.73 31.86 -4.66
CA GLY A 45 -12.40 32.45 -4.84
C GLY A 45 -11.43 31.47 -5.48
N ALA A 46 -11.50 31.35 -6.80
CA ALA A 46 -10.67 30.50 -7.63
C ALA A 46 -9.43 31.24 -8.14
N ASP A 47 -8.36 30.46 -8.28
CA ASP A 47 -7.12 30.68 -9.00
C ASP A 47 -7.28 31.29 -10.41
N ARG A 48 -6.32 32.12 -10.79
CA ARG A 48 -6.03 32.49 -12.19
C ARG A 48 -4.53 32.73 -12.40
N SER A 49 -3.94 31.89 -13.23
CA SER A 49 -2.93 32.23 -14.25
C SER A 49 -2.59 30.91 -14.96
N GLY A 50 -2.56 30.76 -16.27
CA GLY A 50 -2.55 31.70 -17.38
C GLY A 50 -1.83 30.96 -18.52
N ASP A 51 -2.59 30.49 -19.50
CA ASP A 51 -2.13 29.70 -20.63
C ASP A 51 -1.94 30.62 -21.84
N GLN A 52 -0.84 30.47 -22.59
CA GLN A 52 -0.67 31.07 -23.92
C GLN A 52 0.16 30.17 -24.84
N ALA A 53 -0.49 29.64 -25.87
CA ALA A 53 0.09 29.15 -27.10
C ALA A 53 0.08 30.27 -28.18
N PRO A 54 0.79 30.07 -29.30
CA PRO A 54 0.31 30.59 -30.57
C PRO A 54 0.29 29.54 -31.71
N ALA A 55 -0.56 29.84 -32.69
CA ALA A 55 -0.87 29.06 -33.88
C ALA A 55 -0.26 29.66 -35.17
N GLY A 56 -0.25 28.84 -36.24
CA GLY A 56 -0.11 29.23 -37.66
C GLY A 56 0.66 28.17 -38.47
N ALA A 57 0.42 27.86 -39.74
CA ALA A 57 -0.62 28.16 -40.73
C ALA A 57 -0.40 27.25 -41.98
N ALA A 58 -1.49 26.94 -42.70
CA ALA A 58 -1.67 26.70 -44.15
C ALA A 58 -0.84 25.67 -44.98
N ALA A 59 -1.59 24.95 -45.85
CA ALA A 59 -1.21 24.01 -46.94
C ALA A 59 -0.82 24.77 -48.26
N PRO A 60 -0.67 24.20 -49.51
CA PRO A 60 -1.31 23.00 -50.13
C PRO A 60 -0.51 22.16 -51.21
N GLY A 61 -1.13 21.09 -51.75
CA GLY A 61 -1.09 20.81 -53.21
C GLY A 61 -0.78 19.39 -53.76
N GLY A 62 -1.74 18.85 -54.56
CA GLY A 62 -1.55 17.91 -55.71
C GLY A 62 -1.48 16.40 -55.38
N GLY A 63 -2.17 15.44 -56.01
CA GLY A 63 -2.86 15.34 -57.31
C GLY A 63 -2.28 14.14 -58.11
N GLY A 64 -3.08 13.12 -58.47
CA GLY A 64 -2.62 12.07 -59.40
C GLY A 64 -3.35 10.72 -59.36
N THR A 65 -3.92 10.33 -60.50
CA THR A 65 -4.81 9.20 -60.82
C THR A 65 -4.11 7.90 -61.26
N ALA A 66 -4.74 6.74 -60.93
CA ALA A 66 -4.88 5.37 -61.52
C ALA A 66 -4.21 4.98 -62.89
N PRO A 67 -4.33 3.73 -63.44
CA PRO A 67 -4.81 2.38 -62.96
C PRO A 67 -3.94 1.15 -63.42
N GLY A 68 -4.34 -0.09 -63.08
CA GLY A 68 -4.38 -1.19 -64.08
C GLY A 68 -3.91 -2.62 -63.70
N GLY A 69 -4.81 -3.61 -63.90
CA GLY A 69 -4.54 -5.03 -64.23
C GLY A 69 -4.36 -5.99 -63.04
N GLY A 70 -5.08 -7.11 -62.85
CA GLY A 70 -5.82 -7.98 -63.75
C GLY A 70 -5.17 -9.38 -63.77
N GLY A 71 -5.81 -10.42 -63.20
CA GLY A 71 -5.36 -11.81 -63.36
C GLY A 71 -5.80 -12.81 -62.28
N THR A 72 -6.72 -13.71 -62.64
CA THR A 72 -7.09 -15.00 -62.01
C THR A 72 -7.11 -16.06 -63.15
N PRO A 73 -7.36 -17.37 -62.95
CA PRO A 73 -7.14 -18.32 -61.82
C PRO A 73 -6.57 -19.69 -62.29
N GLY A 74 -6.46 -20.69 -61.40
CA GLY A 74 -6.42 -22.13 -61.74
C GLY A 74 -6.50 -22.99 -60.46
N SER A 75 -7.61 -23.69 -60.17
CA SER A 75 -7.93 -25.10 -60.50
C SER A 75 -6.87 -26.12 -60.03
N GLY A 76 -7.10 -27.20 -59.30
CA GLY A 76 -8.28 -27.95 -58.83
C GLY A 76 -7.78 -29.33 -58.36
N GLY A 77 -8.54 -30.06 -57.52
CA GLY A 77 -8.24 -31.45 -57.16
C GLY A 77 -8.99 -31.95 -55.91
N VAL A 78 -9.75 -33.04 -56.05
CA VAL A 78 -10.62 -33.71 -55.05
C VAL A 78 -10.18 -35.21 -54.98
N PRO A 79 -10.77 -36.10 -54.15
CA PRO A 79 -10.52 -36.44 -52.73
C PRO A 79 -9.90 -37.85 -52.51
N GLY A 80 -9.56 -38.21 -51.26
CA GLY A 80 -9.17 -39.58 -50.88
C GLY A 80 -9.31 -39.94 -49.39
N SER A 81 -10.37 -40.69 -49.07
CA SER A 81 -10.58 -41.73 -48.02
C SER A 81 -9.81 -41.74 -46.67
N GLY A 82 -10.56 -41.55 -45.58
CA GLY A 82 -10.83 -42.51 -44.48
C GLY A 82 -9.69 -43.11 -43.62
N ALA A 83 -9.61 -42.69 -42.35
CA ALA A 83 -9.22 -43.50 -41.18
C ALA A 83 -9.78 -42.91 -39.86
N ALA A 84 -10.12 -43.78 -38.91
CA ALA A 84 -10.92 -43.57 -37.69
C ALA A 84 -10.18 -42.80 -36.55
N PRO A 85 -10.86 -42.42 -35.44
CA PRO A 85 -10.51 -41.26 -34.62
C PRO A 85 -9.40 -41.55 -33.60
N GLY A 86 -8.41 -40.67 -33.54
CA GLY A 86 -7.37 -40.63 -32.51
C GLY A 86 -7.55 -39.40 -31.63
N GLU A 87 -7.65 -39.64 -30.33
CA GLU A 87 -7.18 -38.82 -29.20
C GLU A 87 -7.54 -37.32 -29.21
N GLY A 88 -8.56 -36.97 -28.40
CA GLY A 88 -8.91 -35.60 -28.06
C GLY A 88 -7.85 -34.94 -27.16
N GLY A 89 -6.76 -34.49 -27.78
CA GLY A 89 -5.93 -33.42 -27.24
C GLY A 89 -6.59 -32.08 -27.57
N GLY A 90 -6.94 -31.30 -26.55
CA GLY A 90 -7.48 -29.95 -26.72
C GLY A 90 -6.56 -29.10 -27.62
N ALA A 91 -7.04 -28.79 -28.82
CA ALA A 91 -6.32 -28.01 -29.80
C ALA A 91 -6.26 -26.55 -29.32
N GLY A 92 -5.13 -26.16 -28.72
CA GLY A 92 -4.83 -24.76 -28.43
C GLY A 92 -4.91 -23.94 -29.72
N THR A 93 -5.92 -23.08 -29.81
CA THR A 93 -6.12 -22.17 -30.93
C THR A 93 -5.20 -20.95 -30.75
N GLY A 94 -4.45 -20.59 -31.79
CA GLY A 94 -3.46 -19.50 -31.76
C GLY A 94 -4.14 -18.14 -31.70
N TRP A 95 -4.37 -17.63 -30.49
CA TRP A 95 -4.96 -16.31 -30.26
C TRP A 95 -3.85 -15.27 -30.11
N GLY A 96 -4.13 -14.01 -30.44
CA GLY A 96 -3.16 -12.93 -30.30
C GLY A 96 -3.81 -11.54 -30.29
N ALA A 97 -2.99 -10.50 -30.21
CA ALA A 97 -3.45 -9.10 -30.13
C ALA A 97 -4.37 -8.66 -31.30
N GLY A 98 -4.31 -9.36 -32.44
CA GLY A 98 -5.13 -9.11 -33.63
C GLY A 98 -6.37 -10.00 -33.78
N THR A 99 -6.70 -10.83 -32.78
CA THR A 99 -7.85 -11.74 -32.86
C THR A 99 -9.17 -10.98 -33.02
N ASP A 100 -9.98 -11.39 -34.00
CA ASP A 100 -11.34 -10.91 -34.17
C ASP A 100 -12.28 -11.65 -33.20
N TRP A 101 -12.47 -11.08 -32.03
CA TRP A 101 -13.35 -11.62 -30.99
C TRP A 101 -14.83 -11.66 -31.39
N ASP A 102 -15.28 -10.81 -32.33
CA ASP A 102 -16.66 -10.88 -32.80
C ASP A 102 -16.89 -12.15 -33.64
N ALA A 103 -15.88 -12.59 -34.41
CA ALA A 103 -15.92 -13.84 -35.17
C ALA A 103 -15.76 -15.10 -34.30
N VAL A 104 -15.07 -15.02 -33.16
CA VAL A 104 -14.83 -16.14 -32.25
C VAL A 104 -15.99 -16.36 -31.26
N ALA A 105 -16.77 -15.33 -30.96
CA ALA A 105 -17.85 -15.41 -29.98
C ALA A 105 -18.82 -16.59 -30.23
N PRO A 106 -19.26 -16.87 -31.48
CA PRO A 106 -20.00 -18.08 -31.79
C PRO A 106 -19.13 -19.32 -31.59
N GLY A 107 -19.35 -20.05 -30.50
CA GLY A 107 -18.58 -21.25 -30.17
C GLY A 107 -17.52 -21.04 -29.08
N PHE A 108 -17.28 -19.80 -28.62
CA PHE A 108 -16.33 -19.56 -27.53
C PHE A 108 -16.61 -20.43 -26.28
N ASP A 109 -17.89 -20.63 -25.97
CA ASP A 109 -18.38 -21.43 -24.85
C ASP A 109 -18.29 -22.96 -25.03
N THR A 110 -17.81 -23.47 -26.18
CA THR A 110 -17.64 -24.93 -26.37
C THR A 110 -16.45 -25.48 -25.61
N GLU A 111 -15.44 -24.64 -25.35
CA GLU A 111 -14.32 -25.00 -24.47
C GLU A 111 -14.81 -25.07 -23.02
N ALA A 112 -14.35 -26.10 -22.31
CA ALA A 112 -14.89 -26.48 -21.00
C ALA A 112 -14.78 -25.36 -19.95
N ASP A 113 -13.65 -24.67 -19.91
CA ASP A 113 -13.32 -23.60 -18.96
C ASP A 113 -13.81 -22.21 -19.42
N HIS A 114 -14.22 -22.07 -20.68
CA HIS A 114 -14.81 -20.83 -21.18
C HIS A 114 -16.27 -20.70 -20.78
N GLY A 115 -17.10 -21.65 -21.22
CA GLY A 115 -18.55 -21.59 -21.06
C GLY A 115 -19.05 -22.04 -19.69
N LEU A 116 -18.26 -22.85 -18.97
CA LEU A 116 -18.63 -23.46 -17.69
C LEU A 116 -19.99 -24.19 -17.77
N ARG A 117 -20.20 -24.91 -18.89
CA ARG A 117 -21.43 -25.64 -19.18
C ARG A 117 -21.52 -26.94 -18.37
N ASP A 118 -20.37 -27.59 -18.14
CA ASP A 118 -20.26 -28.73 -17.24
C ASP A 118 -20.48 -28.27 -15.78
N PRO A 119 -21.45 -28.86 -15.05
CA PRO A 119 -21.70 -28.53 -13.66
C PRO A 119 -20.47 -28.70 -12.75
N ALA A 120 -19.66 -29.75 -12.93
CA ALA A 120 -18.50 -30.01 -12.08
C ALA A 120 -17.45 -28.92 -12.26
N VAL A 121 -17.15 -28.56 -13.51
CA VAL A 121 -16.20 -27.47 -13.83
C VAL A 121 -16.71 -26.14 -13.29
N ARG A 122 -18.00 -25.86 -13.47
CA ARG A 122 -18.63 -24.64 -12.96
C ARG A 122 -18.55 -24.54 -11.44
N ASP A 123 -18.82 -25.64 -10.73
CA ASP A 123 -18.81 -25.67 -9.27
C ASP A 123 -17.38 -25.54 -8.72
N ALA A 124 -16.38 -26.12 -9.40
CA ALA A 124 -14.97 -25.92 -9.08
C ALA A 124 -14.56 -24.44 -9.19
N TRP A 125 -14.91 -23.77 -10.30
CA TRP A 125 -14.68 -22.33 -10.47
C TRP A 125 -15.43 -21.48 -9.45
N ALA A 126 -16.69 -21.82 -9.12
CA ALA A 126 -17.46 -21.11 -8.10
C ALA A 126 -16.80 -21.22 -6.72
N GLY A 127 -16.28 -22.40 -6.39
CA GLY A 127 -15.51 -22.64 -5.16
C GLY A 127 -14.23 -21.80 -5.09
N ARG A 128 -13.45 -21.75 -6.18
CA ARG A 128 -12.23 -20.91 -6.24
C ARG A 128 -12.54 -19.41 -6.17
N LEU A 129 -13.53 -18.94 -6.93
CA LEU A 129 -13.96 -17.54 -6.88
C LEU A 129 -14.37 -17.11 -5.47
N THR A 130 -15.05 -17.97 -4.72
CA THR A 130 -15.43 -17.69 -3.32
C THR A 130 -14.20 -17.44 -2.43
N ALA A 131 -13.07 -18.11 -2.69
CA ALA A 131 -11.83 -17.89 -1.96
C ALA A 131 -11.14 -16.56 -2.32
N TRP A 132 -11.28 -16.13 -3.58
CA TRP A 132 -10.64 -14.91 -4.08
C TRP A 132 -11.48 -13.65 -3.87
N LEU A 133 -12.80 -13.75 -3.83
CA LEU A 133 -13.73 -12.63 -3.65
C LEU A 133 -14.00 -12.33 -2.17
N PRO A 134 -14.47 -11.10 -1.83
CA PRO A 134 -14.91 -10.80 -0.46
C PRO A 134 -16.11 -11.67 -0.03
N ALA A 135 -16.17 -12.03 1.25
CA ALA A 135 -17.30 -12.80 1.78
C ALA A 135 -18.63 -12.00 1.82
N ALA A 136 -18.54 -10.67 1.90
CA ALA A 136 -19.69 -9.77 1.85
C ALA A 136 -19.96 -9.29 0.41
N PRO A 137 -21.21 -8.94 0.06
CA PRO A 137 -21.53 -8.32 -1.22
C PRO A 137 -20.62 -7.12 -1.54
N ALA A 138 -20.09 -7.09 -2.75
CA ALA A 138 -19.07 -6.15 -3.19
C ALA A 138 -19.34 -5.70 -4.63
N ASP A 139 -18.79 -4.54 -5.03
CA ASP A 139 -18.80 -4.09 -6.41
C ASP A 139 -17.65 -4.75 -7.18
N VAL A 140 -18.00 -5.62 -8.13
CA VAL A 140 -17.05 -6.41 -8.92
C VAL A 140 -17.08 -5.93 -10.37
N LEU A 141 -15.92 -5.60 -10.92
CA LEU A 141 -15.72 -5.40 -12.35
C LEU A 141 -15.13 -6.67 -12.95
N ASP A 142 -15.85 -7.34 -13.84
CA ASP A 142 -15.31 -8.37 -14.73
C ASP A 142 -14.84 -7.69 -16.03
N LEU A 143 -13.53 -7.52 -16.17
CA LEU A 143 -12.89 -6.74 -17.23
C LEU A 143 -12.33 -7.67 -18.31
N GLY A 144 -12.85 -7.56 -19.53
CA GLY A 144 -12.69 -8.59 -20.57
C GLY A 144 -13.57 -9.81 -20.26
N CYS A 145 -14.86 -9.58 -19.95
CA CYS A 145 -15.74 -10.62 -19.44
C CYS A 145 -16.08 -11.72 -20.46
N GLY A 146 -15.79 -11.53 -21.74
CA GLY A 146 -16.18 -12.44 -22.81
C GLY A 146 -17.68 -12.72 -22.78
N THR A 147 -18.04 -13.99 -22.80
CA THR A 147 -19.44 -14.46 -22.70
C THR A 147 -20.00 -14.45 -21.28
N GLY A 148 -19.29 -13.89 -20.29
CA GLY A 148 -19.83 -13.58 -18.95
C GLY A 148 -19.85 -14.73 -17.93
N SER A 149 -19.05 -15.78 -18.12
CA SER A 149 -19.07 -16.95 -17.23
C SER A 149 -18.65 -16.64 -15.78
N LEU A 150 -17.56 -15.89 -15.57
CA LEU A 150 -17.14 -15.51 -14.23
C LEU A 150 -18.05 -14.43 -13.63
N ALA A 151 -18.48 -13.45 -14.42
CA ALA A 151 -19.52 -12.49 -14.04
C ALA A 151 -20.79 -13.18 -13.51
N LEU A 152 -21.23 -14.28 -14.13
CA LEU A 152 -22.40 -15.04 -13.69
C LEU A 152 -22.17 -15.67 -12.31
N LEU A 153 -21.00 -16.28 -12.11
CA LEU A 153 -20.64 -16.87 -10.82
C LEU A 153 -20.55 -15.82 -9.71
N ALA A 154 -19.90 -14.68 -9.97
CA ALA A 154 -19.81 -13.57 -9.03
C ALA A 154 -21.19 -12.99 -8.68
N ALA A 155 -22.08 -12.83 -9.67
CA ALA A 155 -23.44 -12.36 -9.42
C ALA A 155 -24.25 -13.36 -8.58
N ARG A 156 -24.12 -14.67 -8.83
CA ARG A 156 -24.76 -15.74 -8.04
C ARG A 156 -24.24 -15.80 -6.61
N ALA A 157 -22.99 -15.41 -6.38
CA ALA A 157 -22.42 -15.24 -5.04
C ALA A 157 -22.92 -13.98 -4.32
N GLY A 158 -23.79 -13.17 -4.95
CA GLY A 158 -24.43 -12.01 -4.34
C GLY A 158 -23.69 -10.68 -4.56
N HIS A 159 -22.67 -10.64 -5.42
CA HIS A 159 -21.96 -9.41 -5.74
C HIS A 159 -22.72 -8.54 -6.77
N ARG A 160 -22.44 -7.23 -6.73
CA ARG A 160 -22.92 -6.28 -7.76
C ARG A 160 -21.92 -6.25 -8.89
N VAL A 161 -22.27 -6.87 -10.01
CA VAL A 161 -21.32 -7.08 -11.12
C VAL A 161 -21.52 -6.03 -12.22
N THR A 162 -20.41 -5.41 -12.63
CA THR A 162 -20.28 -4.77 -13.94
C THR A 162 -19.39 -5.67 -14.80
N ALA A 163 -19.88 -6.09 -15.96
CA ALA A 163 -19.15 -6.92 -16.90
C ALA A 163 -18.87 -6.11 -18.17
N SER A 164 -17.61 -6.13 -18.62
CA SER A 164 -17.19 -5.29 -19.74
C SER A 164 -16.29 -6.02 -20.72
N ASP A 165 -16.52 -5.79 -22.01
CA ASP A 165 -15.76 -6.37 -23.11
C ASP A 165 -15.76 -5.42 -24.33
N ARG A 166 -14.76 -5.53 -25.21
CA ARG A 166 -14.69 -4.73 -26.45
C ARG A 166 -15.58 -5.29 -27.56
N SER A 167 -15.79 -6.61 -27.56
CA SER A 167 -16.55 -7.34 -28.57
C SER A 167 -18.06 -7.19 -28.34
N ALA A 168 -18.77 -6.78 -29.39
CA ALA A 168 -20.21 -6.67 -29.32
C ALA A 168 -20.87 -8.06 -29.32
N ALA A 169 -20.28 -9.03 -30.03
CA ALA A 169 -20.78 -10.40 -30.08
C ALA A 169 -20.61 -11.12 -28.74
N MET A 170 -19.44 -10.99 -28.08
CA MET A 170 -19.22 -11.52 -26.73
C MET A 170 -20.24 -10.97 -25.74
N LEU A 171 -20.50 -9.65 -25.77
CA LEU A 171 -21.51 -9.04 -24.90
C LEU A 171 -22.94 -9.46 -25.23
N ALA A 172 -23.24 -9.87 -26.46
CA ALA A 172 -24.54 -10.42 -26.81
C ALA A 172 -24.75 -11.80 -26.15
N GLU A 173 -23.75 -12.68 -26.21
CA GLU A 173 -23.75 -13.96 -25.50
C GLU A 173 -23.80 -13.77 -23.98
N ALA A 174 -23.00 -12.83 -23.45
CA ALA A 174 -23.01 -12.48 -22.03
C ALA A 174 -24.39 -11.99 -21.57
N ARG A 175 -25.09 -11.20 -22.39
CA ARG A 175 -26.45 -10.73 -22.07
C ARG A 175 -27.43 -11.88 -21.92
N ALA A 176 -27.36 -12.89 -22.79
CA ALA A 176 -28.20 -14.07 -22.67
C ALA A 176 -27.86 -14.86 -21.39
N LYS A 177 -26.57 -15.08 -21.12
CA LYS A 177 -26.09 -15.83 -19.95
C LYS A 177 -26.40 -15.15 -18.61
N LEU A 178 -26.34 -13.82 -18.58
CA LEU A 178 -26.53 -12.99 -17.37
C LEU A 178 -27.97 -12.49 -17.20
N ALA A 179 -28.91 -12.98 -18.01
CA ALA A 179 -30.31 -12.57 -17.89
C ALA A 179 -30.83 -12.84 -16.46
N GLY A 180 -31.43 -11.82 -15.84
CA GLY A 180 -32.00 -11.92 -14.49
C GLY A 180 -31.02 -11.75 -13.33
N THR A 181 -29.72 -11.57 -13.56
CA THR A 181 -28.73 -11.37 -12.48
C THR A 181 -28.63 -9.90 -12.01
N GLY A 182 -29.12 -8.95 -12.81
CA GLY A 182 -28.91 -7.52 -12.59
C GLY A 182 -27.51 -7.01 -12.97
N THR A 183 -26.68 -7.85 -13.61
CA THR A 183 -25.33 -7.47 -14.06
C THR A 183 -25.38 -6.34 -15.10
N ARG A 184 -24.58 -5.29 -14.89
CA ARG A 184 -24.43 -4.19 -15.85
C ARG A 184 -23.43 -4.56 -16.94
N LEU A 185 -23.86 -4.54 -18.20
CA LEU A 185 -22.98 -4.78 -19.36
C LEU A 185 -22.49 -3.48 -19.97
N VAL A 186 -21.17 -3.38 -20.24
CA VAL A 186 -20.53 -2.18 -20.79
C VAL A 186 -19.59 -2.57 -21.92
N ARG A 187 -19.78 -2.00 -23.11
CA ARG A 187 -18.79 -2.12 -24.19
C ARG A 187 -17.61 -1.20 -23.92
N ALA A 188 -16.42 -1.76 -23.69
CA ALA A 188 -15.25 -1.00 -23.29
C ALA A 188 -13.95 -1.69 -23.71
N ASP A 189 -12.92 -0.89 -24.01
CA ASP A 189 -11.55 -1.37 -24.15
C ASP A 189 -10.91 -1.52 -22.76
N ALA A 190 -10.43 -2.72 -22.45
CA ALA A 190 -9.77 -3.00 -21.19
C ALA A 190 -8.39 -2.34 -21.05
N ALA A 191 -7.76 -1.89 -22.15
CA ALA A 191 -6.56 -1.06 -22.07
C ALA A 191 -6.87 0.33 -21.48
N HIS A 192 -8.08 0.86 -21.73
CA HIS A 192 -8.52 2.20 -21.32
C HIS A 192 -9.97 2.17 -20.82
N PRO A 193 -10.24 1.49 -19.69
CA PRO A 193 -11.59 1.25 -19.24
C PRO A 193 -12.28 2.57 -18.82
N PRO A 194 -13.52 2.85 -19.27
CA PRO A 194 -14.20 4.13 -19.07
C PRO A 194 -14.90 4.20 -17.69
N PHE A 195 -14.19 3.82 -16.64
CA PHE A 195 -14.70 3.83 -15.27
C PHE A 195 -13.95 4.85 -14.43
N ALA A 196 -14.66 5.47 -13.47
CA ALA A 196 -14.03 6.39 -12.55
C ALA A 196 -13.01 5.65 -11.65
N PRO A 197 -11.90 6.28 -11.26
CA PRO A 197 -11.00 5.71 -10.27
C PRO A 197 -11.73 5.37 -8.97
N ARG A 198 -11.26 4.34 -8.25
CA ARG A 198 -11.81 3.93 -6.95
C ARG A 198 -13.31 3.62 -6.97
N SER A 199 -13.77 2.92 -8.01
CA SER A 199 -15.19 2.57 -8.20
C SER A 199 -15.53 1.13 -7.82
N PHE A 200 -14.55 0.25 -7.69
CA PHE A 200 -14.78 -1.18 -7.48
C PHE A 200 -14.02 -1.71 -6.26
N ASP A 201 -14.59 -2.72 -5.60
CA ASP A 201 -13.92 -3.47 -4.54
C ASP A 201 -13.06 -4.60 -5.13
N VAL A 202 -13.47 -5.13 -6.28
CA VAL A 202 -12.75 -6.16 -7.03
C VAL A 202 -12.67 -5.80 -8.50
N VAL A 203 -11.49 -5.94 -9.09
CA VAL A 203 -11.31 -6.04 -10.54
C VAL A 203 -10.89 -7.48 -10.82
N LEU A 204 -11.74 -8.21 -11.54
CA LEU A 204 -11.53 -9.59 -11.96
C LEU A 204 -11.18 -9.60 -13.44
N VAL A 205 -10.11 -10.31 -13.79
CA VAL A 205 -9.62 -10.44 -15.16
C VAL A 205 -9.20 -11.88 -15.40
N ARG A 206 -9.59 -12.45 -16.54
CA ARG A 206 -9.14 -13.78 -16.97
C ARG A 206 -8.62 -13.75 -18.39
N HIS A 207 -7.39 -14.25 -18.60
CA HIS A 207 -6.75 -14.48 -19.90
C HIS A 207 -6.73 -13.28 -20.83
N LEU A 208 -6.36 -12.10 -20.31
CA LEU A 208 -6.45 -10.83 -21.03
C LEU A 208 -5.14 -10.04 -21.03
N LEU A 209 -4.36 -10.08 -19.94
CA LEU A 209 -3.22 -9.19 -19.74
C LEU A 209 -2.14 -9.36 -20.81
N TRP A 210 -1.94 -10.59 -21.28
CA TRP A 210 -0.95 -10.96 -22.30
C TRP A 210 -1.25 -10.38 -23.70
N LEU A 211 -2.44 -9.85 -23.94
CA LEU A 211 -2.81 -9.21 -25.21
C LEU A 211 -2.29 -7.78 -25.35
N PHE A 212 -1.82 -7.17 -24.25
CA PHE A 212 -1.41 -5.76 -24.25
C PHE A 212 0.11 -5.61 -24.46
N ALA A 213 0.49 -4.63 -25.28
CA ALA A 213 1.89 -4.31 -25.54
C ALA A 213 2.64 -3.75 -24.30
N ASP A 214 1.93 -3.11 -23.37
CA ASP A 214 2.47 -2.63 -22.09
C ASP A 214 1.62 -3.13 -20.91
N PRO A 215 1.86 -4.37 -20.46
CA PRO A 215 1.17 -4.95 -19.31
C PRO A 215 1.34 -4.12 -18.03
N ALA A 216 2.49 -3.47 -17.82
CA ALA A 216 2.76 -2.68 -16.63
C ALA A 216 1.82 -1.46 -16.54
N ALA A 217 1.66 -0.71 -17.63
CA ALA A 217 0.77 0.44 -17.66
C ALA A 217 -0.70 0.04 -17.52
N VAL A 218 -1.09 -1.09 -18.09
CA VAL A 218 -2.44 -1.65 -17.97
C VAL A 218 -2.75 -2.04 -16.52
N LEU A 219 -1.83 -2.74 -15.84
CA LEU A 219 -1.96 -3.10 -14.43
C LEU A 219 -2.13 -1.86 -13.53
N ARG A 220 -1.35 -0.79 -13.76
CA ARG A 220 -1.52 0.47 -13.02
C ARG A 220 -2.93 1.04 -13.18
N ARG A 221 -3.47 1.03 -14.39
CA ARG A 221 -4.83 1.53 -14.66
C ARG A 221 -5.88 0.67 -13.99
N TRP A 222 -5.76 -0.65 -14.05
CA TRP A 222 -6.69 -1.56 -13.37
C TRP A 222 -6.65 -1.39 -11.85
N CYS A 223 -5.46 -1.27 -11.26
CA CYS A 223 -5.29 -0.98 -9.84
C CYS A 223 -5.93 0.37 -9.44
N ALA A 224 -5.88 1.39 -10.30
CA ALA A 224 -6.49 2.71 -10.02
C ALA A 224 -8.03 2.66 -9.97
N LEU A 225 -8.67 1.65 -10.56
CA LEU A 225 -10.12 1.44 -10.47
C LEU A 225 -10.56 0.93 -9.10
N LEU A 226 -9.64 0.38 -8.32
CA LEU A 226 -9.92 -0.20 -7.01
C LEU A 226 -10.06 0.86 -5.92
N ARG A 227 -11.06 0.67 -5.06
CA ARG A 227 -11.19 1.40 -3.80
C ARG A 227 -10.04 1.03 -2.86
N PRO A 228 -9.72 1.89 -1.87
CA PRO A 228 -8.82 1.50 -0.78
C PRO A 228 -9.25 0.17 -0.15
N GLY A 229 -8.33 -0.79 -0.06
CA GLY A 229 -8.62 -2.16 0.43
C GLY A 229 -9.24 -3.11 -0.61
N GLY A 230 -9.45 -2.65 -1.85
CA GLY A 230 -9.89 -3.48 -2.96
C GLY A 230 -8.79 -4.45 -3.44
N ARG A 231 -9.19 -5.42 -4.26
CA ARG A 231 -8.29 -6.46 -4.78
C ARG A 231 -8.39 -6.62 -6.29
N LEU A 232 -7.24 -6.85 -6.91
CA LEU A 232 -7.13 -7.30 -8.30
C LEU A 232 -7.02 -8.83 -8.29
N VAL A 233 -7.92 -9.50 -9.01
CA VAL A 233 -7.88 -10.96 -9.22
C VAL A 233 -7.56 -11.19 -10.69
N LEU A 234 -6.39 -11.77 -10.96
CA LEU A 234 -5.97 -12.17 -12.30
C LEU A 234 -5.97 -13.69 -12.38
N VAL A 235 -6.59 -14.23 -13.41
CA VAL A 235 -6.46 -15.63 -13.80
C VAL A 235 -5.73 -15.65 -15.14
N GLU A 236 -4.50 -16.14 -15.13
CA GLU A 236 -3.60 -16.10 -16.29
C GLU A 236 -2.89 -17.45 -16.46
N GLY A 237 -2.14 -17.56 -17.55
CA GLY A 237 -1.37 -18.75 -17.85
C GLY A 237 -0.37 -18.51 -18.96
N ARG A 238 0.40 -19.56 -19.27
CA ARG A 238 1.33 -19.59 -20.39
C ARG A 238 1.10 -20.84 -21.22
N TRP A 239 0.62 -20.66 -22.45
CA TRP A 239 0.24 -21.71 -23.38
C TRP A 239 1.11 -21.62 -24.64
N LYS A 240 2.10 -22.51 -24.78
CA LYS A 240 3.06 -22.50 -25.90
C LYS A 240 3.69 -21.11 -26.10
N GLU A 241 3.30 -20.37 -27.14
CA GLU A 241 3.81 -19.03 -27.49
C GLU A 241 2.92 -17.87 -26.99
N ALA A 242 1.80 -18.15 -26.31
CA ALA A 242 0.87 -17.15 -25.79
C ALA A 242 0.87 -17.13 -24.25
N GLY A 243 0.41 -16.01 -23.68
CA GLY A 243 0.30 -15.84 -22.23
C GLY A 243 1.57 -15.30 -21.55
N LEU A 244 1.44 -14.98 -20.26
CA LEU A 244 2.51 -14.44 -19.43
C LEU A 244 2.89 -15.46 -18.34
N PRO A 245 4.18 -15.71 -18.08
CA PRO A 245 4.60 -16.54 -16.95
C PRO A 245 4.23 -15.91 -15.60
N LEU A 246 3.99 -16.73 -14.58
CA LEU A 246 3.67 -16.25 -13.22
C LEU A 246 4.76 -15.31 -12.67
N ALA A 247 6.02 -15.62 -12.93
CA ALA A 247 7.15 -14.82 -12.47
C ALA A 247 7.13 -13.39 -13.05
N GLU A 248 6.71 -13.24 -14.30
CA GLU A 248 6.62 -11.95 -14.97
C GLU A 248 5.46 -11.12 -14.40
N VAL A 249 4.26 -11.72 -14.26
CA VAL A 249 3.11 -11.04 -13.65
C VAL A 249 3.39 -10.62 -12.21
N THR A 250 4.08 -11.48 -11.44
CA THR A 250 4.51 -11.17 -10.08
C THR A 250 5.47 -9.98 -10.04
N ALA A 251 6.46 -9.94 -10.93
CA ALA A 251 7.41 -8.82 -11.01
C ALA A 251 6.72 -7.50 -11.39
N LEU A 252 5.76 -7.54 -12.32
CA LEU A 252 4.98 -6.38 -12.74
C LEU A 252 4.07 -5.83 -11.62
N LEU A 253 3.54 -6.72 -10.77
CA LEU A 253 2.66 -6.35 -9.65
C LEU A 253 3.41 -5.95 -8.39
N ALA A 254 4.65 -6.42 -8.19
CA ALA A 254 5.48 -6.11 -7.02
C ALA A 254 5.55 -4.60 -6.66
N PRO A 255 5.68 -3.64 -7.60
CA PRO A 255 5.68 -2.21 -7.25
C PRO A 255 4.29 -1.64 -6.90
N LEU A 256 3.21 -2.41 -7.10
CA LEU A 256 1.82 -1.94 -6.98
C LEU A 256 1.10 -2.49 -5.74
N THR A 257 1.64 -3.49 -5.05
CA THR A 257 0.94 -4.18 -3.93
C THR A 257 1.88 -4.64 -2.81
N GLU A 258 1.42 -4.58 -1.56
CA GLU A 258 2.10 -5.19 -0.40
C GLU A 258 1.78 -6.68 -0.23
N ARG A 259 0.60 -7.11 -0.68
CA ARG A 259 0.11 -8.48 -0.53
C ARG A 259 -0.19 -9.05 -1.91
N LEU A 260 0.56 -10.10 -2.24
CA LEU A 260 0.39 -10.87 -3.45
C LEU A 260 0.18 -12.32 -3.02
N HIS A 261 -1.00 -12.85 -3.28
CA HIS A 261 -1.25 -14.29 -3.19
C HIS A 261 -1.19 -14.87 -4.59
N THR A 262 -0.40 -15.92 -4.77
CA THR A 262 -0.31 -16.67 -6.02
C THR A 262 -0.79 -18.10 -5.77
N GLU A 263 -1.57 -18.63 -6.69
CA GLU A 263 -2.13 -19.98 -6.61
C GLU A 263 -1.89 -20.69 -7.94
N PRO A 264 -1.04 -21.74 -7.98
CA PRO A 264 -0.92 -22.60 -9.14
C PRO A 264 -2.22 -23.37 -9.37
N LEU A 265 -2.74 -23.36 -10.60
CA LEU A 265 -4.00 -23.99 -10.98
C LEU A 265 -3.83 -25.15 -11.97
N SER A 266 -2.63 -25.36 -12.53
CA SER A 266 -2.39 -26.44 -13.51
C SER A 266 -2.67 -27.84 -12.97
N GLY A 267 -2.54 -28.05 -11.66
CA GLY A 267 -2.77 -29.35 -11.02
C GLY A 267 -4.24 -29.70 -10.77
N ASP A 268 -5.16 -28.74 -10.94
CA ASP A 268 -6.58 -28.92 -10.64
C ASP A 268 -7.37 -29.13 -11.94
N ALA A 269 -7.47 -30.38 -12.37
CA ALA A 269 -8.14 -30.76 -13.61
C ALA A 269 -9.64 -30.39 -13.64
N ASP A 270 -10.28 -30.30 -12.47
CA ASP A 270 -11.71 -29.99 -12.38
C ASP A 270 -11.99 -28.55 -12.82
N LEU A 271 -11.03 -27.62 -12.68
CA LEU A 271 -11.15 -26.26 -13.21
C LEU A 271 -11.15 -26.22 -14.74
N TRP A 272 -10.59 -27.22 -15.40
CA TRP A 272 -10.30 -27.17 -16.83
C TRP A 272 -11.08 -28.19 -17.66
N GLY A 273 -11.91 -29.01 -17.00
CA GLY A 273 -12.60 -30.13 -17.64
C GLY A 273 -11.68 -31.30 -18.00
N GLY A 274 -10.47 -31.33 -17.45
CA GLY A 274 -9.45 -32.34 -17.71
C GLY A 274 -8.03 -31.88 -17.36
N PRO A 275 -7.03 -32.78 -17.41
CA PRO A 275 -5.64 -32.44 -17.13
C PRO A 275 -5.06 -31.43 -18.12
N VAL A 276 -4.21 -30.53 -17.63
CA VAL A 276 -3.56 -29.49 -18.43
C VAL A 276 -2.04 -29.58 -18.25
N GLY A 277 -1.28 -29.42 -19.34
CA GLY A 277 0.18 -29.53 -19.32
C GLY A 277 0.91 -28.18 -19.26
N ASP A 278 0.15 -27.10 -19.39
CA ASP A 278 0.61 -25.72 -19.46
C ASP A 278 0.49 -25.00 -18.08
N GLU A 279 1.18 -23.86 -17.95
CA GLU A 279 1.15 -23.08 -16.71
C GLU A 279 -0.18 -22.32 -16.60
N ARG A 280 -0.91 -22.51 -15.50
CA ARG A 280 -2.14 -21.79 -15.16
C ARG A 280 -2.09 -21.36 -13.72
N TYR A 281 -2.50 -20.14 -13.43
CA TYR A 281 -2.41 -19.59 -12.09
C TYR A 281 -3.44 -18.50 -11.84
N ALA A 282 -3.72 -18.26 -10.57
CA ALA A 282 -4.38 -17.05 -10.12
C ALA A 282 -3.40 -16.17 -9.33
N VAL A 283 -3.60 -14.87 -9.45
CA VAL A 283 -2.96 -13.86 -8.62
C VAL A 283 -4.03 -12.99 -7.97
N VAL A 284 -4.03 -12.94 -6.65
CA VAL A 284 -4.86 -12.01 -5.87
C VAL A 284 -3.95 -10.96 -5.26
N ALA A 285 -3.95 -9.77 -5.84
CA ALA A 285 -3.22 -8.61 -5.35
C ALA A 285 -4.16 -7.68 -4.58
N SER A 286 -3.67 -7.03 -3.53
CA SER A 286 -4.39 -5.93 -2.84
C SER A 286 -3.64 -4.62 -3.08
N PRO A 287 -3.90 -3.91 -4.20
CA PRO A 287 -3.10 -2.77 -4.61
C PRO A 287 -3.22 -1.62 -3.63
N ALA A 288 -2.19 -1.46 -2.81
CA ALA A 288 -1.93 -0.30 -1.99
C ALA A 288 -0.41 -0.12 -1.99
N PRO A 289 0.13 1.05 -2.39
CA PRO A 289 1.55 1.31 -2.18
C PRO A 289 1.83 1.28 -0.67
N PRO A 290 3.02 0.81 -0.25
CA PRO A 290 3.26 0.56 1.15
C PRO A 290 3.17 1.83 1.98
N ARG A 291 2.33 1.81 3.02
CA ARG A 291 2.52 2.74 4.14
C ARG A 291 3.40 2.03 5.15
N ARG A 292 4.71 2.06 4.90
CA ARG A 292 5.68 1.83 5.97
C ARG A 292 5.42 2.90 7.03
N HIS A 293 5.32 2.48 8.29
CA HIS A 293 5.33 3.43 9.40
C HIS A 293 6.59 4.30 9.27
N SER A 294 6.41 5.61 9.18
CA SER A 294 7.49 6.58 9.05
C SER A 294 7.42 7.53 10.23
N GLU A 295 8.54 7.73 10.90
CA GLU A 295 8.68 8.76 11.92
C GLU A 295 9.62 9.86 11.41
N ILE A 296 9.34 11.08 11.85
CA ILE A 296 10.24 12.20 11.61
C ILE A 296 11.52 11.94 12.41
N VAL A 297 12.69 12.14 11.79
CA VAL A 297 13.98 12.09 12.48
C VAL A 297 14.42 13.52 12.78
N ASP A 298 14.71 13.80 14.04
CA ASP A 298 15.24 15.08 14.50
C ASP A 298 16.57 14.89 15.23
N VAL A 299 17.38 15.95 15.23
CA VAL A 299 18.69 16.00 15.86
C VAL A 299 18.73 17.11 16.90
N HIS A 300 19.43 16.87 17.99
CA HIS A 300 19.53 17.79 19.13
C HIS A 300 20.98 17.90 19.54
N LEU A 301 21.45 19.11 19.84
CA LEU A 301 22.82 19.36 20.26
C LEU A 301 22.89 19.78 21.72
N PHE A 302 23.43 18.93 22.57
CA PHE A 302 23.91 19.28 23.91
C PHE A 302 25.33 19.83 23.81
N LEU A 303 25.43 21.11 23.44
CA LEU A 303 26.70 21.83 23.46
C LEU A 303 27.07 22.16 24.91
N ARG A 304 28.24 21.67 25.35
CA ARG A 304 28.70 21.79 26.74
C ARG A 304 29.86 22.76 26.91
N ARG A 305 29.82 23.55 27.98
CA ARG A 305 30.95 24.35 28.46
C ARG A 305 31.11 24.12 29.96
N GLY A 306 32.09 23.30 30.34
CA GLY A 306 32.17 22.80 31.71
C GLY A 306 30.89 22.03 32.08
N ASP A 307 30.26 22.40 33.20
CA ASP A 307 29.00 21.81 33.70
C ASP A 307 27.74 22.50 33.19
N GLU A 308 27.88 23.42 32.22
CA GLU A 308 26.77 24.11 31.58
C GLU A 308 26.39 23.48 30.23
N VAL A 309 25.14 23.65 29.83
CA VAL A 309 24.60 23.33 28.50
C VAL A 309 23.99 24.58 27.86
N LEU A 310 24.19 24.75 26.56
CA LEU A 310 23.58 25.83 25.78
C LEU A 310 22.13 25.50 25.45
N LEU A 311 21.20 26.42 25.75
CA LEU A 311 19.79 26.30 25.38
C LEU A 311 19.33 27.55 24.62
N ALA A 312 18.42 27.34 23.69
CA ALA A 312 17.75 28.37 22.90
C ALA A 312 16.28 28.46 23.30
N ARG A 313 15.73 29.67 23.41
CA ARG A 313 14.30 29.87 23.66
C ARG A 313 13.57 30.09 22.33
N ARG A 314 12.60 29.22 22.07
CA ARG A 314 11.87 29.17 20.80
C ARG A 314 10.94 30.38 20.68
N ALA A 315 10.87 30.99 19.51
CA ALA A 315 9.97 32.09 19.21
C ALA A 315 9.49 32.03 17.75
N ASN A 316 8.20 32.27 17.49
CA ASN A 316 7.61 32.28 16.14
C ASN A 316 7.80 30.97 15.34
N THR A 317 7.90 29.83 16.01
CA THR A 317 8.06 28.52 15.37
C THR A 317 6.75 27.77 15.20
N GLY A 318 5.67 28.22 15.86
CA GLY A 318 4.37 27.57 15.85
C GLY A 318 4.26 26.34 16.76
N TYR A 319 5.35 25.95 17.42
CA TYR A 319 5.38 24.86 18.40
C TYR A 319 6.35 25.18 19.55
N ALA A 320 5.87 25.06 20.79
CA ALA A 320 6.67 25.29 21.99
C ALA A 320 7.28 26.71 22.10
N ASP A 321 6.66 27.72 21.49
CA ASP A 321 7.13 29.11 21.60
C ASP A 321 7.11 29.59 23.07
N GLY A 322 8.16 30.30 23.47
CA GLY A 322 8.42 30.71 24.85
C GLY A 322 9.13 29.66 25.71
N LEU A 323 9.33 28.44 25.22
CA LEU A 323 10.03 27.37 25.94
C LEU A 323 11.50 27.24 25.51
N TRP A 324 12.34 26.85 26.47
CA TRP A 324 13.75 26.51 26.24
C TRP A 324 13.87 25.14 25.58
N HIS A 325 14.87 24.99 24.72
CA HIS A 325 15.20 23.77 24.00
C HIS A 325 16.70 23.73 23.67
N ALA A 326 17.26 22.54 23.49
CA ALA A 326 18.59 22.42 22.89
C ALA A 326 18.55 22.89 21.42
N PRO A 327 19.64 23.44 20.86
CA PRO A 327 19.72 23.65 19.42
C PRO A 327 19.37 22.37 18.66
N SER A 328 18.50 22.45 17.65
CA SER A 328 17.88 21.25 17.08
C SER A 328 17.19 21.47 15.75
N GLY A 329 17.14 20.45 14.91
CA GLY A 329 16.27 20.49 13.74
C GLY A 329 16.02 19.14 13.12
N HIS A 330 15.50 19.16 11.90
CA HIS A 330 15.09 17.96 11.19
C HIS A 330 16.23 17.43 10.34
N VAL A 331 16.29 16.11 10.16
CA VAL A 331 17.10 15.53 9.10
C VAL A 331 16.41 15.80 7.76
N GLU A 332 17.14 16.41 6.83
CA GLU A 332 16.66 16.72 5.48
C GLU A 332 16.92 15.56 4.50
N GLU A 333 16.33 15.64 3.29
CA GLU A 333 16.50 14.62 2.28
C GLU A 333 17.95 14.56 1.78
N GLY A 334 18.57 13.39 1.86
CA GLY A 334 19.93 13.15 1.36
C GLY A 334 21.05 13.36 2.38
N GLU A 335 20.75 13.76 3.62
CA GLU A 335 21.73 13.84 4.72
C GLU A 335 21.54 12.75 5.78
N ASP A 336 22.62 12.46 6.53
CA ASP A 336 22.57 11.59 7.71
C ASP A 336 22.43 12.42 9.00
N VAL A 337 22.13 11.75 10.13
CA VAL A 337 21.92 12.42 11.43
C VAL A 337 23.13 13.22 11.92
N ARG A 338 24.35 12.88 11.49
CA ARG A 338 25.56 13.61 11.89
C ARG A 338 25.74 14.85 11.01
N THR A 339 25.49 14.75 9.71
CA THR A 339 25.47 15.92 8.82
C THR A 339 24.41 16.92 9.27
N ALA A 340 23.21 16.44 9.61
CA ALA A 340 22.11 17.26 10.11
C ALA A 340 22.52 18.04 11.37
N VAL A 341 23.08 17.39 12.40
CA VAL A 341 23.44 18.11 13.64
C VAL A 341 24.54 19.16 13.44
N LEU A 342 25.47 18.92 12.51
CA LEU A 342 26.52 19.89 12.18
C LEU A 342 25.95 21.09 11.43
N ARG A 343 24.99 20.88 10.52
CA ARG A 343 24.26 21.94 9.83
C ARG A 343 23.46 22.78 10.81
N GLU A 344 22.64 22.15 11.64
CA GLU A 344 21.80 22.83 12.65
C GLU A 344 22.66 23.60 13.66
N ALA A 345 23.81 23.06 14.08
CA ALA A 345 24.76 23.77 14.95
C ALA A 345 25.20 25.10 14.33
N TYR A 346 25.52 25.10 13.03
CA TYR A 346 25.94 26.30 12.33
C TYR A 346 24.79 27.27 12.08
N GLU A 347 23.64 26.77 11.65
CA GLU A 347 22.46 27.58 11.32
C GLU A 347 21.89 28.28 12.55
N GLU A 348 21.77 27.59 13.68
CA GLU A 348 21.15 28.15 14.89
C GLU A 348 22.13 28.91 15.78
N THR A 349 23.38 28.42 15.90
CA THR A 349 24.36 28.96 16.87
C THR A 349 25.54 29.68 16.22
N GLY A 350 25.69 29.58 14.89
CA GLY A 350 26.85 30.11 14.17
C GLY A 350 28.16 29.34 14.36
N LEU A 351 28.15 28.25 15.15
CA LEU A 351 29.33 27.44 15.42
C LEU A 351 29.58 26.43 14.31
N ARG A 352 30.83 26.30 13.88
CA ARG A 352 31.27 25.26 12.95
C ARG A 352 31.93 24.13 13.72
N LEU A 353 31.20 23.04 13.87
CA LEU A 353 31.71 21.79 14.44
C LEU A 353 32.16 20.86 13.30
N THR A 354 33.09 19.95 13.59
CA THR A 354 33.47 18.85 12.70
C THR A 354 32.85 17.53 13.18
N PRO A 355 32.85 16.48 12.34
CA PRO A 355 32.37 15.15 12.73
C PRO A 355 33.04 14.57 13.98
N GLU A 356 34.27 14.98 14.29
CA GLU A 356 35.04 14.55 15.47
C GLU A 356 34.63 15.26 16.76
N ASP A 357 33.98 16.42 16.65
CA ASP A 357 33.54 17.24 17.79
C ASP A 357 32.24 16.72 18.42
N VAL A 358 31.47 15.93 17.67
CA VAL A 358 30.14 15.44 18.08
C VAL A 358 30.14 13.95 18.42
N ARG A 359 29.42 13.57 19.48
CA ARG A 359 29.22 12.16 19.86
C ARG A 359 27.75 11.93 20.16
N VAL A 360 27.23 10.76 19.82
CA VAL A 360 25.84 10.40 20.19
C VAL A 360 25.75 10.29 21.70
N ALA A 361 24.92 11.15 22.30
CA ALA A 361 24.58 11.12 23.71
C ALA A 361 23.50 10.07 23.98
N LEU A 362 22.37 10.14 23.28
CA LEU A 362 21.28 9.17 23.38
C LEU A 362 20.36 9.20 22.16
N VAL A 363 19.51 8.18 22.04
CA VAL A 363 18.41 8.11 21.08
C VAL A 363 17.10 8.03 21.84
N MET A 364 16.12 8.86 21.45
CA MET A 364 14.81 8.90 22.04
C MET A 364 13.71 8.72 21.00
N GLN A 365 12.79 7.80 21.24
CA GLN A 365 11.49 7.85 20.54
C GLN A 365 10.55 8.73 21.35
N HIS A 366 10.05 9.81 20.74
CA HIS A 366 9.13 10.74 21.36
C HIS A 366 7.75 10.70 20.68
N ALA A 367 6.68 10.61 21.47
CA ALA A 367 5.31 10.87 21.01
C ALA A 367 4.77 12.19 21.59
N ALA A 368 4.41 13.12 20.72
CA ALA A 368 3.84 14.43 21.08
C ALA A 368 2.36 14.32 21.49
N PRO A 369 1.78 15.30 22.20
CA PRO A 369 0.37 15.26 22.62
C PRO A 369 -0.59 15.21 21.42
N SER A 370 -0.18 15.79 20.29
CA SER A 370 -0.91 15.75 19.01
C SER A 370 -0.91 14.38 18.33
N GLY A 371 -0.22 13.37 18.89
CA GLY A 371 -0.21 11.98 18.40
C GLY A 371 0.89 11.64 17.40
N GLY A 372 1.74 12.60 16.98
CA GLY A 372 2.87 12.34 16.11
C GLY A 372 4.09 11.77 16.86
N SER A 373 4.71 10.72 16.31
CA SER A 373 5.97 10.15 16.82
C SER A 373 7.18 10.59 16.02
N ARG A 374 8.32 10.74 16.71
CA ARG A 374 9.60 11.18 16.16
C ARG A 374 10.74 10.38 16.79
N ILE A 375 11.83 10.20 16.06
CA ILE A 375 13.09 9.64 16.56
C ILE A 375 14.11 10.76 16.71
N GLY A 376 14.41 11.12 17.95
CA GLY A 376 15.39 12.13 18.32
C GLY A 376 16.76 11.55 18.57
N TRP A 377 17.73 12.01 17.80
CA TRP A 377 19.16 11.78 18.02
C TRP A 377 19.74 12.96 18.78
N PHE A 378 20.22 12.70 19.99
CA PHE A 378 20.86 13.71 20.82
C PHE A 378 22.36 13.52 20.71
N PHE A 379 23.07 14.58 20.35
CA PHE A 379 24.53 14.62 20.28
C PHE A 379 25.07 15.51 21.39
N GLU A 380 26.19 15.11 21.97
CA GLU A 380 27.01 16.00 22.79
C GLU A 380 28.18 16.55 21.97
N ALA A 381 28.55 17.80 22.26
CA ALA A 381 29.79 18.40 21.79
C ALA A 381 30.38 19.28 22.90
N VAL A 382 31.71 19.33 22.98
CA VAL A 382 32.40 20.26 23.89
C VAL A 382 32.63 21.57 23.15
N HIS A 383 32.27 22.69 23.77
CA HIS A 383 32.46 24.03 23.26
C HIS A 383 33.94 24.26 22.86
N PRO A 384 34.23 24.58 21.59
CA PRO A 384 35.60 24.75 21.12
C PRO A 384 36.20 26.05 21.65
N ALA A 385 37.49 26.02 22.00
CA ALA A 385 38.20 27.21 22.47
C ALA A 385 38.19 28.31 21.39
N GLY A 386 37.51 29.43 21.66
CA GLY A 386 37.53 30.65 20.82
C GLY A 386 36.37 30.83 19.85
N GLY A 387 35.40 29.92 19.77
CA GLY A 387 34.16 30.13 19.00
C GLY A 387 32.99 30.42 19.93
N GLU A 388 32.47 31.65 20.02
CA GLU A 388 31.31 31.94 20.87
C GLU A 388 30.00 31.70 20.09
N PRO A 389 29.05 30.90 20.62
CA PRO A 389 27.74 30.74 20.00
C PRO A 389 26.97 32.07 20.01
N ARG A 390 26.21 32.31 18.94
CA ARG A 390 25.31 33.45 18.80
C ARG A 390 23.98 32.97 18.24
N ASN A 391 22.89 33.66 18.57
CA ASN A 391 21.61 33.42 17.92
C ASN A 391 21.71 33.81 16.43
N ALA A 392 21.87 32.82 15.55
CA ALA A 392 21.98 33.02 14.12
C ALA A 392 20.62 32.97 13.41
N GLU A 393 19.55 32.57 14.10
CA GLU A 393 18.17 32.59 13.63
C GLU A 393 17.24 33.45 14.51
N PRO A 394 17.45 34.78 14.58
CA PRO A 394 16.68 35.66 15.48
C PRO A 394 15.17 35.74 15.17
N HIS A 395 14.74 35.15 14.05
CA HIS A 395 13.34 35.05 13.66
C HIS A 395 12.64 33.82 14.26
N LYS A 396 13.40 32.79 14.68
CA LYS A 396 12.92 31.54 15.29
C LYS A 396 13.32 31.36 16.76
N CYS A 397 14.22 32.21 17.24
CA CYS A 397 14.83 32.15 18.57
C CYS A 397 14.94 33.58 19.13
N ASP A 398 14.53 33.80 20.38
CA ASP A 398 14.61 35.13 21.02
C ASP A 398 15.65 35.22 22.15
N ALA A 399 16.21 34.09 22.61
CA ALA A 399 17.28 34.04 23.60
C ALA A 399 18.15 32.79 23.44
N LEU A 400 19.45 32.92 23.71
CA LEU A 400 20.44 31.83 23.66
C LEU A 400 21.36 31.95 24.88
N GLU A 401 21.28 31.00 25.80
CA GLU A 401 21.88 31.12 27.14
C GLU A 401 22.49 29.79 27.64
N TRP A 402 23.50 29.92 28.50
CA TRP A 402 24.15 28.80 29.18
C TRP A 402 23.46 28.53 30.52
N PHE A 403 23.13 27.27 30.78
CA PHE A 403 22.50 26.84 32.04
C PHE A 403 23.28 25.71 32.70
N PRO A 404 23.45 25.70 34.03
CA PRO A 404 24.01 24.55 34.73
C PRO A 404 23.16 23.30 34.49
N LEU A 405 23.80 22.17 34.20
CA LEU A 405 23.09 20.91 33.95
C LEU A 405 22.31 20.41 35.16
N ASP A 406 22.74 20.78 36.37
CA ASP A 406 22.07 20.45 37.63
C ASP A 406 21.00 21.47 38.07
N ALA A 407 20.92 22.62 37.39
CA ALA A 407 19.96 23.68 37.64
C ALA A 407 19.36 24.22 36.32
N LEU A 408 18.68 23.33 35.58
CA LEU A 408 18.01 23.66 34.33
C LEU A 408 16.88 24.68 34.55
N PRO A 409 16.60 25.55 33.56
CA PRO A 409 15.59 26.59 33.69
C PRO A 409 14.17 26.01 33.72
N ASP A 410 13.25 26.77 34.32
CA ASP A 410 11.82 26.57 34.13
C ASP A 410 11.42 26.82 32.66
N GLY A 411 10.30 26.25 32.23
CA GLY A 411 9.80 26.44 30.87
C GLY A 411 10.61 25.70 29.81
N LEU A 412 11.22 24.55 30.15
CA LEU A 412 11.89 23.67 29.19
C LEU A 412 10.86 22.80 28.45
N VAL A 413 11.08 22.50 27.17
CA VAL A 413 10.26 21.50 26.46
C VAL A 413 10.43 20.12 27.12
N ALA A 414 9.33 19.41 27.37
CA ALA A 414 9.31 18.20 28.18
C ALA A 414 10.22 17.08 27.66
N TYR A 415 10.24 16.81 26.34
CA TYR A 415 11.10 15.77 25.79
C TYR A 415 12.58 16.19 25.78
N CYS A 416 12.89 17.48 25.63
CA CYS A 416 14.25 17.99 25.78
C CYS A 416 14.74 17.87 27.23
N ALA A 417 13.85 18.16 28.20
CA ALA A 417 14.11 17.91 29.62
C ALA A 417 14.40 16.44 29.90
N ALA A 418 13.57 15.54 29.36
CA ALA A 418 13.78 14.10 29.48
C ALA A 418 15.11 13.65 28.86
N GLY A 419 15.53 14.26 27.74
CA GLY A 419 16.82 14.01 27.12
C GLY A 419 17.99 14.45 28.00
N LEU A 420 17.93 15.64 28.58
CA LEU A 420 18.96 16.14 29.50
C LEU A 420 19.03 15.33 30.79
N ASP A 421 17.89 14.95 31.36
CA ASP A 421 17.82 14.10 32.56
C ASP A 421 18.43 12.71 32.28
N ALA A 422 18.12 12.09 31.13
CA ALA A 422 18.70 10.82 30.70
C ALA A 422 20.20 10.91 30.38
N TYR A 423 20.62 12.00 29.73
CA TYR A 423 22.03 12.28 29.48
C TYR A 423 22.85 12.34 30.78
N ARG A 424 22.33 13.04 31.80
CA ARG A 424 22.97 13.12 33.13
C ARG A 424 23.01 11.77 33.84
N ALA A 425 22.02 10.92 33.62
CA ALA A 425 21.97 9.57 34.17
C ALA A 425 22.86 8.56 33.41
N GLY A 426 23.36 8.92 32.23
CA GLY A 426 24.13 8.03 31.36
C GLY A 426 23.28 7.07 30.53
N ASP A 427 21.97 7.31 30.44
CA ASP A 427 21.03 6.46 29.72
C ASP A 427 21.07 6.74 28.21
N ARG A 428 21.17 5.69 27.39
CA ARG A 428 21.39 5.79 25.93
C ARG A 428 20.14 5.63 25.07
N PHE A 429 19.11 4.94 25.56
CA PHE A 429 17.89 4.65 24.81
C PHE A 429 16.66 4.97 25.64
N VAL A 430 15.81 5.86 25.16
CA VAL A 430 14.69 6.40 25.93
C VAL A 430 13.40 6.42 25.11
N LEU A 431 12.28 6.07 25.73
CA LEU A 431 10.94 6.35 25.21
C LEU A 431 10.36 7.52 26.00
N HIS A 432 9.85 8.56 25.32
CA HIS A 432 9.16 9.67 25.98
C HIS A 432 7.76 9.87 25.37
N ARG A 433 6.70 9.66 26.15
CA ARG A 433 5.32 9.65 25.62
C ARG A 433 4.43 10.66 26.33
N HIS A 434 3.85 11.58 25.56
CA HIS A 434 2.75 12.42 26.01
C HIS A 434 1.40 11.71 25.85
N ALA A 435 0.51 11.92 26.82
CA ALA A 435 -0.92 11.76 26.64
C ALA A 435 -1.51 12.96 25.87
N PRO A 436 -2.72 12.85 25.27
CA PRO A 436 -3.31 13.93 24.46
C PRO A 436 -3.44 15.28 25.17
N ASP A 437 -3.63 15.28 26.49
CA ASP A 437 -3.82 16.50 27.29
C ASP A 437 -2.54 16.94 28.05
N ASP A 438 -1.42 16.28 27.79
CA ASP A 438 -0.16 16.63 28.45
C ASP A 438 0.38 17.98 27.95
N PRO A 439 0.86 18.86 28.85
CA PRO A 439 1.57 20.06 28.43
C PRO A 439 2.87 19.70 27.72
N VAL A 440 3.18 20.48 26.67
CA VAL A 440 4.45 20.43 25.93
C VAL A 440 5.63 20.83 26.82
N ALA A 441 5.41 21.73 27.78
CA ALA A 441 6.41 22.14 28.77
C ALA A 441 6.63 21.05 29.83
N ARG A 442 7.87 20.97 30.34
CA ARG A 442 8.21 20.21 31.54
C ARG A 442 7.38 20.73 32.71
N VAL A 443 6.74 19.83 33.44
CA VAL A 443 6.04 20.16 34.69
C VAL A 443 6.86 19.63 35.86
N ALA A 444 7.34 20.55 36.70
CA ALA A 444 8.08 20.18 37.90
C ALA A 444 7.20 19.33 38.84
N GLY A 445 7.78 18.30 39.46
CA GLY A 445 7.10 17.44 40.43
C GLY A 445 6.15 16.38 39.86
N VAL A 446 5.95 16.33 38.54
CA VAL A 446 5.20 15.23 37.88
C VAL A 446 6.18 14.10 37.54
N PRO A 447 5.83 12.81 37.79
CA PRO A 447 6.67 11.68 37.41
C PRO A 447 7.11 11.75 35.94
N GLY A 448 8.35 11.36 35.67
CA GLY A 448 8.91 11.39 34.32
C GLY A 448 8.07 10.57 33.33
N ARG A 449 7.78 11.15 32.17
CA ARG A 449 7.15 10.49 31.01
C ARG A 449 8.14 9.62 30.21
N ALA A 450 9.36 9.52 30.72
CA ALA A 450 10.48 8.85 30.12
C ALA A 450 10.59 7.42 30.67
N VAL A 451 10.72 6.44 29.76
CA VAL A 451 11.04 5.06 30.06
C VAL A 451 12.39 4.76 29.44
N VAL A 452 13.38 4.46 30.29
CA VAL A 452 14.71 4.05 29.84
C VAL A 452 14.66 2.61 29.36
N LEU A 453 15.10 2.38 28.13
CA LEU A 453 15.31 1.06 27.58
C LEU A 453 16.73 0.62 27.96
N ARG A 454 16.84 -0.07 29.09
CA ARG A 454 18.12 -0.64 29.50
C ARG A 454 18.42 -1.85 28.63
N GLU A 455 19.67 -1.97 28.21
CA GLU A 455 20.19 -3.25 27.73
C GLU A 455 19.96 -4.25 28.87
N SER A 456 19.25 -5.34 28.59
CA SER A 456 19.14 -6.44 29.53
C SER A 456 20.54 -7.00 29.72
N GLY A 457 21.22 -6.57 30.79
CA GLY A 457 22.48 -7.17 31.22
C GLY A 457 22.29 -8.67 31.38
N ASP A 458 23.28 -9.42 30.90
CA ASP A 458 23.44 -10.88 31.01
C ASP A 458 22.62 -11.49 32.14
N ARG A 459 21.64 -12.33 31.76
CA ARG A 459 21.02 -13.29 32.69
C ARG A 459 21.92 -14.48 32.89
#